data_AF-A0A969Y5A4-F1
#
_entry.id   AF-A0A969Y5A4-F1
#
_cell.length_a   1.000
_cell.length_b   1.000
_cell.length_c   1.000
_cell.angle_alpha   90.00
_cell.angle_beta   90.00
_cell.angle_gamma   90.00
#
_symmetry.space_group_name_H-M   'P 1'
#
loop_
_entity.id
_entity.type
_entity.pdbx_description
1 polymer ?
#
loop_
_entity_poly.entity_id
_entity_poly.type
_entity_poly.pdbx_seq_one_letter_code
_entity_poly.pdbx_strand_id
1 'polypeptide(L)' 'MPEFYLNQNFISILLKIFFVLGASFYLVYSVVVVRQITVMKKTLITGFSSVINLLGMINLVMAAILLLAFILFL' A
#
# COMPACT_ATOMS: atom_id res chain seq x y z
N MET A 1 -13.12 21.00 33.49
CA MET A 1 -12.99 20.71 32.05
C MET A 1 -13.70 19.39 31.80
N PRO A 2 -14.56 19.25 30.78
CA PRO A 2 -15.15 17.96 30.48
C PRO A 2 -14.04 16.99 30.05
N GLU A 3 -13.87 15.91 30.81
CA GLU A 3 -12.98 14.81 30.44
C GLU A 3 -13.66 14.03 29.31
N PHE A 4 -13.13 14.16 28.09
CA PHE A 4 -13.53 13.29 26.98
C PHE A 4 -13.02 11.88 27.28
N TYR A 5 -13.88 11.03 27.82
CA TYR A 5 -13.62 9.60 27.92
C TYR A 5 -13.65 9.00 26.51
N LEU A 6 -12.51 9.05 25.81
CA LEU A 6 -12.36 8.35 24.54
C LEU A 6 -12.45 6.84 24.81
N ASN A 7 -13.53 6.24 24.33
CA ASN A 7 -13.73 4.81 24.40
C ASN A 7 -12.60 4.10 23.63
N GLN A 8 -11.90 3.16 24.27
CA GLN A 8 -10.83 2.38 23.64
C GLN A 8 -11.32 1.67 22.37
N ASN A 9 -12.58 1.22 22.35
CA ASN A 9 -13.20 0.62 21.17
C ASN A 9 -13.34 1.61 20.01
N PHE A 10 -13.65 2.87 20.32
CA PHE A 10 -13.75 3.93 19.30
C PHE A 10 -12.38 4.21 18.68
N ILE A 11 -11.32 4.29 19.49
CA ILE A 11 -9.94 4.47 19.00
C ILE A 11 -9.53 3.30 18.11
N SER A 12 -9.81 2.07 18.52
CA SER A 12 -9.46 0.87 17.73
C SER A 12 -10.15 0.85 16.36
N ILE A 13 -11.44 1.17 16.31
CA ILE A 13 -12.20 1.22 15.04
C ILE A 13 -11.66 2.34 14.14
N LEU A 14 -11.40 3.51 14.72
CA LEU A 14 -10.85 4.65 13.98
C LEU A 14 -9.51 4.27 13.34
N LEU A 15 -8.59 3.69 14.11
CA LEU A 15 -7.28 3.24 13.60
C LEU A 15 -7.43 2.19 12.49
N LYS A 16 -8.31 1.20 12.68
CA LYS A 16 -8.59 0.18 11.65
C LYS A 16 -8.99 0.83 10.32
N ILE A 17 -9.89 1.81 10.36
CA ILE A 17 -10.33 2.55 9.17
C ILE A 17 -9.16 3.29 8.51
N PHE A 18 -8.34 4.01 9.29
CA PHE A 18 -7.19 4.74 8.76
C PHE A 18 -6.17 3.81 8.10
N PHE A 19 -5.86 2.66 8.70
CA PHE A 19 -4.91 1.70 8.14
C PHE A 19 -5.43 1.02 6.87
N VAL A 20 -6.71 0.62 6.85
CA VAL A 20 -7.33 0.02 5.66
C VAL A 20 -7.38 1.04 4.50
N LEU A 21 -7.76 2.29 4.76
CA LEU A 21 -7.75 3.35 3.76
C LEU A 21 -6.32 3.65 3.26
N GLY A 22 -5.35 3.76 4.19
CA GLY A 22 -3.95 3.98 3.85
C GLY A 22 -3.38 2.87 2.97
N ALA A 23 -3.62 1.61 3.33
CA ALA A 23 -3.19 0.46 2.52
C ALA A 23 -3.90 0.38 1.17
N SER A 24 -5.16 0.79 1.09
CA SER A 24 -5.90 0.87 -0.18
C SER A 24 -5.26 1.90 -1.11
N PHE A 25 -4.95 3.10 -0.62
CA PHE A 25 -4.23 4.11 -1.40
C PHE A 25 -2.82 3.66 -1.78
N TYR A 26 -2.12 2.96 -0.88
CA TYR A 26 -0.81 2.41 -1.17
C TYR A 26 -0.84 1.34 -2.27
N LEU A 27 -1.86 0.48 -2.28
CA LEU A 27 -2.06 -0.50 -3.35
C LEU A 27 -2.28 0.18 -4.71
N VAL A 28 -3.16 1.19 -4.76
CA VAL A 28 -3.40 1.98 -5.98
C VAL A 28 -2.09 2.65 -6.45
N TYR A 29 -1.34 3.26 -5.53
CA TYR A 29 -0.03 3.84 -5.83
C TYR A 29 0.93 2.80 -6.41
N SER A 30 1.01 1.60 -5.82
CA SER A 30 1.90 0.56 -6.31
C SER A 30 1.53 0.09 -7.73
N VAL A 31 0.25 0.04 -8.08
CA VAL A 31 -0.20 -0.26 -9.45
C VAL A 31 0.31 0.81 -10.43
N VAL A 32 0.23 2.08 -10.04
CA VAL A 32 0.72 3.20 -10.85
C VAL A 32 2.24 3.08 -11.07
N VAL A 33 3.00 2.76 -10.02
CA VAL A 33 4.46 2.57 -10.10
C VAL A 33 4.83 1.44 -11.07
N VAL A 34 4.17 0.28 -10.98
CA VAL A 34 4.43 -0.84 -11.91
C VAL A 34 4.13 -0.46 -13.36
N ARG A 35 3.04 0.29 -13.60
CA ARG A 35 2.74 0.83 -14.94
C ARG A 35 3.84 1.78 -15.42
N GLN A 36 4.34 2.66 -14.55
CA GLN A 36 5.42 3.58 -14.89
C GLN A 36 6.70 2.82 -15.26
N ILE A 37 7.09 1.81 -14.48
CA ILE A 37 8.26 0.96 -14.77
C ILE A 37 8.11 0.30 -16.16
N THR A 38 6.92 -0.20 -16.47
CA THR A 38 6.63 -0.85 -17.76
C THR A 38 6.73 0.12 -18.94
N VAL A 39 6.26 1.36 -18.77
CA VAL A 39 6.37 2.41 -19.80
C VAL A 39 7.82 2.87 -19.95
N MET A 40 8.54 3.08 -18.85
CA MET A 40 9.95 3.51 -18.85
C MET A 40 10.89 2.48 -19.48
N LYS A 41 10.58 1.18 -19.36
CA LYS A 41 11.34 0.11 -20.03
C LYS A 41 11.43 0.28 -21.55
N LYS A 42 10.49 0.98 -22.18
CA LYS A 42 10.51 1.22 -23.63
C LYS A 42 11.48 2.33 -24.05
N THR A 43 11.85 3.23 -23.14
CA THR A 43 12.69 4.40 -23.44
C THR A 43 14.10 4.29 -22.84
N LEU A 44 14.25 3.61 -21.71
CA LEU A 44 15.52 3.36 -21.03
C LEU A 44 15.89 1.88 -21.16
N ILE A 45 16.58 1.54 -22.24
CA ILE A 45 17.20 0.22 -22.42
C ILE A 45 18.48 0.20 -21.57
N THR A 46 18.33 -0.13 -20.29
CA THR A 46 19.46 -0.35 -19.37
C THR A 46 19.36 -1.75 -18.77
N GLY A 47 20.50 -2.38 -18.49
CA GLY A 47 20.56 -3.75 -17.94
C GLY A 47 19.78 -3.95 -16.63
N PHE A 48 19.49 -2.85 -15.92
CA PHE A 48 18.72 -2.84 -14.68
C PHE A 48 17.20 -2.94 -14.87
N SER A 49 16.69 -2.78 -16.10
CA SER A 49 15.24 -2.79 -16.39
C SER A 49 14.52 -4.04 -15.87
N SER A 50 15.16 -5.22 -15.96
CA SER A 50 14.56 -6.48 -15.48
C SER A 50 14.44 -6.51 -13.96
N VAL A 51 15.48 -6.04 -13.25
CA VAL A 51 15.52 -6.02 -11.77
C VAL A 51 14.50 -5.03 -11.23
N ILE A 52 14.42 -3.83 -11.81
CA ILE A 52 13.45 -2.80 -11.39
C ILE A 52 12.02 -3.31 -11.59
N ASN A 53 11.74 -4.00 -12.70
CA ASN A 53 10.43 -4.60 -12.94
C ASN A 53 10.09 -5.69 -11.91
N LEU A 54 11.04 -6.55 -11.57
CA LEU A 54 10.84 -7.56 -10.53
C LEU A 54 10.53 -6.92 -9.17
N LEU A 55 11.30 -5.92 -8.77
CA LEU A 55 11.08 -5.18 -7.51
C LEU A 55 9.72 -4.49 -7.48
N GLY A 56 9.30 -3.87 -8.60
CA GLY A 56 7.97 -3.27 -8.72
C GLY A 56 6.84 -4.30 -8.54
N MET A 57 6.99 -5.48 -9.13
CA MET A 57 6.00 -6.56 -8.98
C MET A 57 5.95 -7.11 -7.55
N ILE A 58 7.11 -7.30 -6.91
CA ILE A 58 7.18 -7.71 -5.50
C ILE A 58 6.49 -6.65 -4.62
N ASN A 59 6.76 -5.37 -4.85
CA ASN A 59 6.11 -4.28 -4.11
C ASN A 59 4.59 -4.31 -4.25
N LEU A 60 4.08 -4.58 -5.46
CA LEU A 60 2.65 -4.70 -5.71
C LEU A 60 2.02 -5.88 -4.96
N VAL A 61 2.68 -7.04 -4.96
CA VAL A 61 2.22 -8.21 -4.21
C VAL A 61 2.22 -7.92 -2.71
N MET A 62 3.28 -7.30 -2.19
CA MET A 62 3.37 -6.92 -0.77
C MET A 62 2.30 -5.90 -0.38
N ALA A 63 1.98 -4.93 -1.24
CA ALA A 63 0.90 -3.97 -1.01
C ALA A 63 -0.47 -4.66 -0.91
N ALA A 64 -0.72 -5.66 -1.77
CA ALA A 64 -1.96 -6.44 -1.74
C ALA A 64 -2.06 -7.30 -0.47
N ILE A 65 -0.96 -7.96 -0.07
CA ILE A 65 -0.88 -8.74 1.18
C ILE A 65 -1.11 -7.83 2.38
N LEU A 66 -0.52 -6.64 2.42
CA LEU A 66 -0.69 -5.68 3.51
C LEU A 66 -2.15 -5.24 3.66
N LEU A 67 -2.82 -4.95 2.55
CA LEU A 67 -4.25 -4.60 2.56
C LEU A 67 -5.09 -5.76 3.11
N LEU A 68 -4.85 -6.98 2.63
CA LEU A 68 -5.54 -8.18 3.15
C LEU A 68 -5.26 -8.38 4.64
N ALA A 69 -4.03 -8.15 5.08
CA ALA A 69 -3.66 -8.27 6.48
C ALA A 69 -4.43 -7.29 7.38
N PHE A 70 -4.56 -6.02 6.95
CA PHE A 70 -5.34 -5.03 7.70
C PHE A 70 -6.86 -5.28 7.66
N ILE A 71 -7.37 -5.91 6.60
CA ILE A 71 -8.80 -6.27 6.55
C ILE A 71 -9.11 -7.45 7.48
N LEU A 72 -8.22 -8.46 7.51
CA LEU A 72 -8.46 -9.73 8.19
C LEU A 72 -8.04 -9.74 9.67
N PHE A 73 -6.96 -9.05 10.03
CA PHE A 73 -6.32 -9.19 11.36
C PHE A 73 -6.34 -7.92 12.23
N LEU A 74 -6.57 -6.74 11.63
CA LEU A 74 -6.77 -5.49 12.36
C LEU A 74 -8.26 -5.23 12.55
#